data_AF-A0A653UCK8-F1
#
_entry.id   AF-A0A653UCK8-F1
#
_cell.length_a   1.000
_cell.length_b   1.000
_cell.length_c   1.000
_cell.angle_alpha   90.00
_cell.angle_beta   90.00
_cell.angle_gamma   90.00
#
_symmetry.space_group_name_H-M   'P 1'
#
loop_
_entity.id
_entity.type
_entity.pdbx_description
1 polymer ?
#
loop_
_entity_poly.entity_id
_entity_poly.type
_entity_poly.pdbx_seq_one_letter_code
_entity_poly.pdbx_strand_id
1 'polypeptide(L)'
;MPASILRALSVLLLTFSWSISQAAQDGNADLYDAVAPANSAFVRVLNLSERNIEVTLSGKNKPQAVTSGQFGGYRFVAPGKQRIAVGDKALESELKANTASTVIYRDGTLLLIADQFVNEPRKAQIAFYNLTEKPAALKTVDGQHVVVEMITRDQTGSRMVNELKIAFAAYAEADKLASFDELFLKKGRSYSYALLPAGNGYRAITLANSIDPTE
;
A
#
# COMPACT_ATOMS: atom_id res chain seq x y z
N MET A 1 56.87 -40.68 28.52
CA MET A 1 57.01 -39.71 29.62
C MET A 1 57.89 -38.57 29.14
N PRO A 2 57.65 -37.28 29.46
CA PRO A 2 56.43 -36.59 29.96
C PRO A 2 55.73 -35.83 28.79
N ALA A 3 54.40 -35.68 28.73
CA ALA A 3 53.46 -34.92 29.56
C ALA A 3 53.62 -33.39 29.44
N SER A 4 52.71 -32.74 28.72
CA SER A 4 52.21 -31.38 29.02
C SER A 4 50.90 -31.16 28.27
N ILE A 5 49.84 -31.17 29.05
CA ILE A 5 48.43 -31.01 28.68
C ILE A 5 48.15 -29.51 28.60
N LEU A 6 47.70 -28.99 27.46
CA LEU A 6 46.98 -27.72 27.41
C LEU A 6 45.52 -27.99 27.06
N ARG A 7 44.69 -27.92 28.10
CA ARG A 7 43.24 -27.75 27.98
C ARG A 7 42.99 -26.29 27.58
N ALA A 8 42.41 -26.06 26.41
CA ALA A 8 41.82 -24.78 26.08
C ALA A 8 40.32 -24.98 25.82
N LEU A 9 39.57 -24.26 26.62
CA LEU A 9 38.15 -24.30 26.89
C LEU A 9 37.32 -23.98 25.63
N SER A 10 36.36 -24.84 25.31
CA SER A 10 35.35 -24.63 24.28
C SER A 10 34.44 -23.45 24.67
N VAL A 11 34.46 -22.37 23.90
CA VAL A 11 33.47 -21.29 24.01
C VAL A 11 32.38 -21.56 22.96
N LEU A 12 31.24 -22.05 23.43
CA LEU A 12 30.01 -22.24 22.67
C LEU A 12 29.35 -20.86 22.46
N LEU A 13 29.49 -20.27 21.28
CA LEU A 13 28.75 -19.06 20.90
C LEU A 13 27.29 -19.45 20.58
N LEU A 14 26.38 -19.18 21.52
CA LEU A 14 24.94 -19.16 21.28
C LEU A 14 24.58 -17.88 20.51
N THR A 15 24.36 -17.98 19.20
CA THR A 15 23.78 -16.89 18.40
C THR A 15 22.27 -16.82 18.67
N PHE A 16 21.87 -15.85 19.48
CA PHE A 16 20.49 -15.51 19.73
C PHE A 16 19.96 -14.71 18.52
N SER A 17 19.26 -15.36 17.61
CA SER A 17 18.58 -14.69 16.50
C SER A 17 17.36 -13.94 17.04
N TRP A 18 17.50 -12.64 17.29
CA TRP A 18 16.36 -11.77 17.53
C TRP A 18 15.54 -11.62 16.25
N SER A 19 14.40 -12.32 16.21
CA SER A 19 13.33 -12.01 15.27
C SER A 19 12.85 -10.59 15.53
N ILE A 20 13.22 -9.65 14.65
CA ILE A 20 12.63 -8.31 14.64
C ILE A 20 11.20 -8.48 14.15
N SER A 21 10.26 -8.61 15.09
CA SER A 21 8.85 -8.38 14.81
C SER A 21 8.71 -6.95 14.29
N GLN A 22 8.39 -6.80 13.00
CA GLN A 22 7.95 -5.52 12.46
C GLN A 22 6.64 -5.17 13.17
N ALA A 23 6.74 -4.35 14.21
CA ALA A 23 5.58 -3.77 14.85
C ALA A 23 4.88 -2.90 13.80
N ALA A 24 3.65 -3.27 13.46
CA ALA A 24 2.73 -2.39 12.78
C ALA A 24 2.70 -1.05 13.53
N GLN A 25 3.08 0.03 12.84
CA GLN A 25 2.92 1.38 13.36
C GLN A 25 1.43 1.72 13.39
N ASP A 26 0.75 1.35 14.47
CA ASP A 26 -0.58 1.82 14.80
C ASP A 26 -0.44 2.59 16.12
N GLY A 27 -0.14 3.88 16.02
CA GLY A 27 0.23 4.68 17.18
C GLY A 27 0.27 6.17 16.90
N ASN A 28 -0.87 6.83 17.09
CA ASN A 28 -1.00 8.25 17.42
C ASN A 28 -0.92 9.28 16.27
N ALA A 29 -1.79 9.16 15.26
CA ALA A 29 -1.94 10.14 14.18
C ALA A 29 -3.13 11.12 14.36
N ASP A 30 -3.70 11.25 15.57
CA ASP A 30 -5.09 11.75 15.70
C ASP A 30 -5.23 13.21 16.20
N LEU A 31 -4.15 14.01 16.26
CA LEU A 31 -4.26 15.39 16.78
C LEU A 31 -4.08 16.51 15.76
N TYR A 32 -3.43 16.27 14.62
CA TYR A 32 -3.25 17.26 13.55
C TYR A 32 -3.14 16.59 12.18
N ASP A 33 -4.17 15.83 11.78
CA ASP A 33 -4.25 15.38 10.38
C ASP A 33 -4.40 16.62 9.49
N ALA A 34 -3.56 16.70 8.45
CA ALA A 34 -3.65 17.77 7.47
C ALA A 34 -5.04 17.77 6.83
N VAL A 35 -5.79 18.86 6.99
CA VAL A 35 -7.13 19.02 6.41
C VAL A 35 -6.97 19.62 5.02
N ALA A 36 -7.21 18.81 3.99
CA ALA A 36 -7.20 19.29 2.62
C ALA A 36 -8.27 20.37 2.39
N PRO A 37 -7.98 21.42 1.61
CA PRO A 37 -8.99 22.39 1.18
C PRO A 37 -10.16 21.72 0.46
N ALA A 38 -11.34 22.32 0.52
CA ALA A 38 -12.50 21.86 -0.24
C ALA A 38 -12.18 21.76 -1.74
N ASN A 39 -12.74 20.76 -2.41
CA ASN A 39 -12.55 20.50 -3.84
C ASN A 39 -11.13 20.10 -4.26
N SER A 40 -10.25 19.74 -3.33
CA SER A 40 -8.93 19.22 -3.66
C SER A 40 -9.02 17.91 -4.46
N ALA A 41 -8.01 17.67 -5.29
CA ALA A 41 -7.72 16.36 -5.87
C ALA A 41 -6.60 15.69 -5.06
N PHE A 42 -6.72 14.39 -4.82
CA PHE A 42 -5.78 13.61 -4.03
C PHE A 42 -4.97 12.68 -4.92
N VAL A 43 -3.64 12.66 -4.73
CA VAL A 43 -2.72 11.82 -5.47
C VAL A 43 -1.78 11.12 -4.51
N ARG A 44 -1.52 9.85 -4.76
CA ARG A 44 -0.41 9.13 -4.14
C ARG A 44 0.34 8.31 -5.18
N VAL A 45 1.44 7.71 -4.76
CA VAL A 45 2.23 6.79 -5.58
C VAL A 45 2.28 5.41 -4.92
N LEU A 46 2.18 4.36 -5.72
CA LEU A 46 2.60 3.01 -5.34
C LEU A 46 3.93 2.71 -6.03
N ASN A 47 4.98 2.55 -5.24
CA ASN A 47 6.31 2.25 -5.74
C ASN A 47 6.50 0.74 -5.92
N LEU A 48 6.59 0.28 -7.16
CA LEU A 48 6.88 -1.11 -7.50
C LEU A 48 8.33 -1.33 -7.95
N SER A 49 9.18 -0.29 -7.92
CA SER A 49 10.60 -0.45 -8.16
C SER A 49 11.32 -1.07 -6.96
N GLU A 50 12.53 -1.56 -7.18
CA GLU A 50 13.36 -2.14 -6.11
C GLU A 50 14.02 -1.10 -5.19
N ARG A 51 13.92 0.20 -5.53
CA ARG A 51 14.56 1.30 -4.80
C ARG A 51 13.54 2.25 -4.18
N ASN A 52 13.96 3.00 -3.17
CA ASN A 52 13.16 4.13 -2.69
C ASN A 52 13.14 5.24 -3.76
N ILE A 53 12.01 5.94 -3.84
CA ILE A 53 11.80 7.02 -4.81
C ILE A 53 11.38 8.30 -4.11
N GLU A 54 11.58 9.42 -4.79
CA GLU A 54 11.02 10.71 -4.41
C GLU A 54 9.88 11.09 -5.34
N VAL A 55 8.82 11.65 -4.75
CA VAL A 55 7.59 12.04 -5.44
C VAL A 55 7.32 13.53 -5.18
N THR A 56 7.17 14.29 -6.26
CA THR A 56 6.88 15.72 -6.20
C THR A 56 5.65 16.04 -7.02
N LEU A 57 4.76 16.87 -6.47
CA LEU A 57 3.56 17.37 -7.14
C LEU A 57 3.74 18.85 -7.49
N SER A 58 3.08 19.29 -8.56
CA SER A 58 2.94 20.71 -8.90
C SER A 58 2.66 21.58 -7.68
N GLY A 59 3.46 22.64 -7.50
CA GLY A 59 3.30 23.60 -6.41
C GLY A 59 3.72 23.10 -5.02
N LYS A 60 4.23 21.87 -4.90
CA LYS A 60 4.77 21.33 -3.64
C LYS A 60 6.30 21.29 -3.71
N ASN A 61 6.96 21.96 -2.78
CA ASN A 61 8.43 22.08 -2.77
C ASN A 61 9.13 20.95 -2.01
N LYS A 62 8.40 20.20 -1.19
CA LYS A 62 8.94 19.08 -0.41
C LYS A 62 8.60 17.76 -1.10
N PRO A 63 9.58 16.98 -1.57
CA PRO A 63 9.35 15.64 -2.09
C PRO A 63 8.86 14.70 -0.98
N GLN A 64 7.99 13.75 -1.33
CA GLN A 64 7.65 12.61 -0.48
C GLN A 64 8.55 11.43 -0.85
N ALA A 65 9.23 10.85 0.14
CA ALA A 65 9.94 9.59 -0.04
C ALA A 65 8.95 8.41 0.02
N VAL A 66 8.97 7.53 -0.98
CA VAL A 66 8.15 6.32 -1.02
C VAL A 66 9.03 5.09 -1.09
N THR A 67 8.93 4.24 -0.07
CA THR A 67 9.73 3.01 0.05
C THR A 67 9.40 2.01 -1.05
N SER A 68 10.40 1.24 -1.47
CA SER A 68 10.24 0.11 -2.41
C SER A 68 9.10 -0.85 -1.98
N GLY A 69 8.21 -1.17 -2.92
CA GLY A 69 7.08 -2.07 -2.71
C GLY A 69 5.97 -1.54 -1.79
N GLN A 70 5.87 -0.22 -1.60
CA GLN A 70 4.92 0.41 -0.69
C GLN A 70 4.12 1.54 -1.35
N PHE A 71 2.94 1.79 -0.78
CA PHE A 71 2.18 3.00 -1.05
C PHE A 71 2.78 4.20 -0.30
N GLY A 72 2.73 5.36 -0.94
CA GLY A 72 2.88 6.65 -0.28
C GLY A 72 1.57 7.14 0.37
N GLY A 73 1.69 8.17 1.19
CA GLY A 73 0.54 8.93 1.69
C GLY A 73 -0.09 9.78 0.58
N TYR A 74 -1.40 10.01 0.66
CA TYR A 74 -2.07 10.93 -0.25
C TYR A 74 -1.60 12.35 -0.03
N ARG A 75 -1.35 13.07 -1.12
CA ARG A 75 -1.09 14.50 -1.15
C ARG A 75 -2.21 15.18 -1.90
N PHE A 76 -2.51 16.43 -1.57
CA PHE A 76 -3.59 17.15 -2.22
C PHE A 76 -3.08 18.33 -3.06
N VAL A 77 -3.79 18.58 -4.17
CA VAL A 77 -3.53 19.65 -5.12
C VAL A 77 -4.85 20.29 -5.55
N ALA A 78 -4.78 21.51 -6.08
CA ALA A 78 -5.92 22.11 -6.74
C ALA A 78 -6.35 21.25 -7.97
N PRO A 79 -7.65 21.19 -8.28
CA PRO A 79 -8.10 20.54 -9.50
C PRO A 79 -7.54 21.25 -10.74
N GLY A 80 -7.37 20.51 -11.83
CA GLY A 80 -6.81 21.01 -13.08
C GLY A 80 -5.62 20.18 -13.56
N LYS A 81 -4.87 20.73 -14.51
CA LYS A 81 -3.65 20.12 -15.05
C LYS A 81 -2.54 20.13 -14.00
N GLN A 82 -2.14 18.95 -13.55
CA GLN A 82 -1.09 18.76 -12.56
C GLN A 82 0.05 17.92 -13.12
N ARG A 83 1.28 18.26 -12.72
CA ARG A 83 2.48 17.48 -13.00
C ARG A 83 2.80 16.62 -11.77
N ILE A 84 2.93 15.32 -11.98
CA ILE A 84 3.31 14.35 -10.96
C ILE A 84 4.68 13.81 -11.35
N ALA A 85 5.72 14.21 -10.62
CA ALA A 85 7.09 13.75 -10.84
C ALA A 85 7.42 12.60 -9.87
N VAL A 86 8.02 11.54 -10.39
CA VAL A 86 8.41 10.34 -9.66
C VAL A 86 9.80 9.93 -10.13
N GLY A 87 10.81 10.13 -9.28
CA GLY A 87 12.21 9.96 -9.67
C GLY A 87 12.56 10.84 -10.89
N ASP A 88 13.09 10.21 -11.95
CA ASP A 88 13.46 10.86 -13.22
C ASP A 88 12.30 11.00 -14.21
N LYS A 89 11.10 10.51 -13.85
CA LYS A 89 9.91 10.54 -14.71
C LYS A 89 8.91 11.57 -14.22
N ALA A 90 8.04 11.98 -15.13
CA ALA A 90 6.85 12.74 -14.78
C ALA A 90 5.72 12.43 -15.74
N LEU A 91 4.50 12.59 -15.26
CA LEU A 91 3.31 12.65 -16.09
C LEU A 91 2.56 13.95 -15.84
N GLU A 92 1.82 14.41 -16.84
CA GLU A 92 0.85 15.48 -16.70
C GLU A 92 -0.54 14.89 -16.85
N SER A 93 -1.43 15.21 -15.93
CA SER A 93 -2.81 14.72 -15.96
C SER A 93 -3.78 15.79 -15.47
N GLU A 94 -5.00 15.74 -16.01
CA GLU A 94 -6.11 16.55 -15.56
C GLU A 94 -6.75 15.88 -14.34
N LEU A 95 -6.57 16.47 -13.16
CA LEU A 95 -7.11 15.96 -11.91
C LEU A 95 -8.39 16.67 -11.53
N LYS A 96 -9.46 15.91 -11.28
CA LYS A 96 -10.77 16.47 -10.97
C LYS A 96 -10.93 16.71 -9.47
N ALA A 97 -11.73 17.72 -9.14
CA ALA A 97 -12.09 18.00 -7.75
C ALA A 97 -12.74 16.78 -7.08
N ASN A 98 -12.45 16.56 -5.79
CA ASN A 98 -13.04 15.50 -4.97
C ASN A 98 -12.79 14.09 -5.53
N THR A 99 -11.65 13.89 -6.20
CA THR A 99 -11.20 12.58 -6.69
C THR A 99 -9.88 12.18 -6.06
N ALA A 100 -9.66 10.87 -5.98
CA ALA A 100 -8.38 10.29 -5.59
C ALA A 100 -7.79 9.53 -6.78
N SER A 101 -6.47 9.51 -6.88
CA SER A 101 -5.77 8.74 -7.88
C SER A 101 -4.46 8.18 -7.34
N THR A 102 -4.10 7.01 -7.83
CA THR A 102 -2.85 6.33 -7.50
C THR A 102 -2.00 6.24 -8.75
N VAL A 103 -0.78 6.76 -8.69
CA VAL A 103 0.23 6.55 -9.73
C VAL A 103 1.03 5.30 -9.39
N ILE A 104 0.97 4.31 -10.26
CA ILE A 104 1.80 3.12 -10.18
C ILE A 104 3.14 3.44 -10.86
N TYR A 105 4.24 3.30 -10.12
CA TYR A 105 5.59 3.42 -10.67
C TYR A 105 6.24 2.05 -10.80
N ARG A 106 6.58 1.65 -12.03
CA ARG A 106 7.30 0.41 -12.37
C ARG A 106 8.55 0.77 -13.16
N ASP A 107 9.65 0.99 -12.44
CA ASP A 107 10.98 1.19 -13.01
C ASP A 107 11.00 2.03 -14.31
N GLY A 108 10.58 3.29 -14.19
CA GLY A 108 10.58 4.25 -15.30
C GLY A 108 9.26 4.32 -16.08
N THR A 109 8.29 3.46 -15.77
CA THR A 109 6.92 3.55 -16.31
C THR A 109 5.98 4.11 -15.25
N LEU A 110 5.13 5.05 -15.65
CA LEU A 110 4.06 5.60 -14.81
C LEU A 110 2.70 5.24 -15.38
N LEU A 111 1.81 4.77 -14.51
CA LEU A 111 0.40 4.54 -14.83
C LEU A 111 -0.47 5.26 -13.80
N LEU A 112 -1.36 6.13 -14.25
CA LEU A 112 -2.35 6.76 -13.38
C LEU A 112 -3.62 5.90 -13.33
N ILE A 113 -4.00 5.46 -12.13
CA ILE A 113 -5.26 4.78 -11.85
C ILE A 113 -6.19 5.75 -11.12
N ALA A 114 -7.39 5.95 -11.65
CA ALA A 114 -8.44 6.67 -10.97
C ALA A 114 -9.04 5.79 -9.87
N ASP A 115 -8.95 6.23 -8.62
CA ASP A 115 -9.49 5.50 -7.49
C ASP A 115 -10.97 5.82 -7.32
N GLN A 116 -11.75 4.78 -7.03
CA GLN A 116 -13.13 4.99 -6.58
C GLN A 116 -13.08 5.52 -5.15
N PHE A 117 -13.21 6.83 -4.97
CA PHE A 117 -13.31 7.45 -3.67
C PHE A 117 -14.76 7.79 -3.37
N VAL A 118 -15.24 7.40 -2.19
CA VAL A 118 -16.59 7.75 -1.73
C VAL A 118 -16.47 8.29 -0.30
N ASN A 119 -16.92 9.53 -0.10
CA ASN A 119 -16.97 10.15 1.21
C ASN A 119 -18.16 9.59 2.02
N GLU A 120 -17.94 8.51 2.76
CA GLU A 120 -18.93 7.87 3.63
C GLU A 120 -18.33 7.63 5.03
N PRO A 121 -18.59 8.51 6.01
CA PRO A 121 -17.97 8.42 7.34
C PRO A 121 -18.49 7.25 8.18
N ARG A 122 -19.63 6.63 7.81
CA ARG A 122 -20.24 5.54 8.60
C ARG A 122 -19.73 4.15 8.23
N LYS A 123 -18.93 4.03 7.18
CA LYS A 123 -18.39 2.75 6.69
C LYS A 123 -16.89 2.83 6.50
N ALA A 124 -16.24 1.68 6.55
CA ALA A 124 -14.86 1.56 6.10
C ALA A 124 -14.86 1.33 4.59
N GLN A 125 -13.91 1.94 3.87
CA GLN A 125 -13.75 1.72 2.44
C GLN A 125 -12.59 0.76 2.17
N ILE A 126 -12.82 -0.24 1.33
CA ILE A 126 -11.81 -1.13 0.79
C ILE A 126 -11.56 -0.72 -0.66
N ALA A 127 -10.29 -0.59 -1.05
CA ALA A 127 -9.83 -0.51 -2.43
C ALA A 127 -8.91 -1.69 -2.73
N PHE A 128 -9.20 -2.45 -3.79
CA PHE A 128 -8.42 -3.60 -4.21
C PHE A 128 -7.78 -3.32 -5.57
N TYR A 129 -6.45 -3.48 -5.65
CA TYR A 129 -5.66 -3.33 -6.87
C TYR A 129 -5.13 -4.69 -7.30
N ASN A 130 -5.42 -5.08 -8.55
CA ASN A 130 -4.78 -6.24 -9.16
C ASN A 130 -3.68 -5.78 -10.11
N LEU A 131 -2.42 -5.93 -9.72
CA LEU A 131 -1.26 -5.54 -10.53
C LEU A 131 -0.58 -6.74 -11.18
N THR A 132 -1.28 -7.88 -11.23
CA THR A 132 -0.81 -9.15 -11.80
C THR A 132 -1.50 -9.45 -13.13
N GLU A 133 -0.92 -10.32 -13.94
CA GLU A 133 -1.54 -10.76 -15.20
C GLU A 133 -2.81 -11.60 -14.98
N LYS A 134 -2.90 -12.32 -13.86
CA LYS A 134 -4.03 -13.21 -13.57
C LYS A 134 -5.19 -12.35 -13.04
N PRO A 135 -6.40 -12.41 -13.64
CA PRO A 135 -7.57 -11.77 -13.06
C PRO A 135 -7.81 -12.25 -11.62
N ALA A 136 -8.16 -11.33 -10.74
CA ALA A 136 -8.28 -11.63 -9.31
C ALA A 136 -9.46 -10.90 -8.68
N ALA A 137 -10.14 -11.57 -7.75
CA ALA A 137 -11.15 -11.02 -6.87
C ALA A 137 -10.61 -10.93 -5.44
N LEU A 138 -11.11 -9.98 -4.65
CA LEU A 138 -10.86 -9.95 -3.21
C LEU A 138 -12.00 -10.68 -2.50
N LYS A 139 -11.68 -11.71 -1.72
CA LYS A 139 -12.65 -12.51 -0.98
C LYS A 139 -12.27 -12.61 0.50
N THR A 140 -13.21 -13.09 1.32
CA THR A 140 -12.89 -13.62 2.65
C THR A 140 -11.85 -14.74 2.54
N VAL A 141 -11.07 -14.98 3.60
CA VAL A 141 -9.96 -15.97 3.58
C VAL A 141 -10.43 -17.40 3.29
N ASP A 142 -11.69 -17.73 3.57
CA ASP A 142 -12.30 -19.01 3.23
C ASP A 142 -12.79 -19.09 1.77
N GLY A 143 -12.76 -17.97 1.02
CA GLY A 143 -13.18 -17.88 -0.37
C GLY A 143 -14.70 -17.84 -0.58
N GLN A 144 -15.51 -17.84 0.47
CA GLN A 144 -16.97 -17.97 0.37
C GLN A 144 -17.66 -16.66 -0.03
N HIS A 145 -17.13 -15.51 0.43
CA HIS A 145 -17.74 -14.21 0.18
C HIS A 145 -16.84 -13.34 -0.68
N VAL A 146 -17.38 -12.87 -1.80
CA VAL A 146 -16.74 -11.88 -2.67
C VAL A 146 -16.93 -10.49 -2.04
N VAL A 147 -15.82 -9.78 -1.87
CA VAL A 147 -15.78 -8.40 -1.34
C VAL A 147 -15.61 -7.40 -2.47
N VAL A 148 -14.68 -7.68 -3.38
CA VAL A 148 -14.50 -6.98 -4.65
C VAL A 148 -14.51 -8.03 -5.75
N GLU A 149 -15.33 -7.79 -6.77
CA GLU A 149 -15.46 -8.66 -7.94
C GLU A 149 -14.12 -8.87 -8.66
N MET A 150 -14.07 -9.87 -9.52
CA MET A 150 -12.89 -10.17 -10.31
C MET A 150 -12.53 -8.99 -11.23
N ILE A 151 -11.30 -8.49 -11.10
CA ILE A 151 -10.74 -7.42 -11.91
C ILE A 151 -9.47 -7.87 -12.61
N THR A 152 -9.23 -7.35 -13.81
CA THR A 152 -8.04 -7.67 -14.60
C THR A 152 -6.85 -6.82 -14.16
N ARG A 153 -5.70 -7.03 -14.82
CA ARG A 153 -4.48 -6.29 -14.55
C ARG A 153 -4.71 -4.78 -14.61
N ASP A 154 -4.07 -4.08 -13.68
CA ASP A 154 -4.02 -2.62 -13.59
C ASP A 154 -5.37 -1.95 -13.36
N GLN A 155 -6.34 -2.73 -12.88
CA GLN A 155 -7.64 -2.24 -12.46
C GLN A 155 -7.71 -2.12 -10.93
N THR A 156 -8.66 -1.29 -10.50
CA THR A 156 -9.05 -1.13 -9.10
C THR A 156 -10.54 -1.37 -8.94
N GLY A 157 -10.93 -1.98 -7.82
CA GLY A 157 -12.32 -2.12 -7.41
C GLY A 157 -12.49 -1.71 -5.95
N SER A 158 -13.68 -1.28 -5.57
CA SER A 158 -13.93 -0.80 -4.21
C SER A 158 -15.19 -1.36 -3.57
N ARG A 159 -15.20 -1.40 -2.24
CA ARG A 159 -16.36 -1.83 -1.46
C ARG A 159 -16.45 -1.07 -0.14
N MET A 160 -17.64 -0.61 0.19
CA MET A 160 -17.97 -0.09 1.51
C MET A 160 -18.43 -1.22 2.43
N VAL A 161 -17.84 -1.31 3.62
CA VAL A 161 -18.14 -2.33 4.63
C VAL A 161 -18.41 -1.68 5.98
N ASN A 162 -19.13 -2.40 6.86
CA ASN A 162 -19.26 -1.98 8.25
C ASN A 162 -17.89 -2.09 8.95
N GLU A 163 -17.81 -1.58 10.17
CA GLU A 163 -16.61 -1.76 10.98
C GLU A 163 -16.50 -3.23 11.43
N LEU A 164 -15.37 -3.86 11.14
CA LEU A 164 -15.09 -5.25 11.52
C LEU A 164 -13.60 -5.55 11.54
N LYS A 165 -13.20 -6.57 12.31
CA LYS A 165 -11.86 -7.15 12.26
C LYS A 165 -11.87 -8.39 11.36
N ILE A 166 -11.09 -8.36 10.29
CA ILE A 166 -11.14 -9.41 9.26
C ILE A 166 -9.84 -9.47 8.45
N ALA A 167 -9.51 -10.66 7.95
CA ALA A 167 -8.50 -10.88 6.92
C ALA A 167 -9.18 -11.18 5.58
N PHE A 168 -8.47 -10.89 4.49
CA PHE A 168 -8.91 -11.20 3.13
C PHE A 168 -7.87 -12.01 2.38
N ALA A 169 -8.25 -12.54 1.22
CA ALA A 169 -7.31 -13.13 0.27
C ALA A 169 -7.72 -12.79 -1.16
N ALA A 170 -6.72 -12.70 -2.04
CA ALA A 170 -6.94 -12.57 -3.46
C ALA A 170 -7.11 -13.97 -4.07
N TYR A 171 -8.11 -14.11 -4.94
CA TYR A 171 -8.43 -15.36 -5.62
C TYR A 171 -8.52 -15.17 -7.12
N ALA A 172 -8.00 -16.11 -7.88
CA ALA A 172 -8.41 -16.33 -9.27
C ALA A 172 -9.36 -17.52 -9.29
N GLU A 173 -10.65 -17.23 -9.47
CA GLU A 173 -11.72 -18.23 -9.33
C GLU A 173 -11.69 -18.92 -7.96
N ALA A 174 -11.31 -20.20 -7.90
CA ALA A 174 -11.15 -20.99 -6.69
C ALA A 174 -9.70 -20.99 -6.15
N ASP A 175 -8.71 -20.62 -6.97
CA ASP A 175 -7.31 -20.62 -6.59
C ASP A 175 -6.99 -19.41 -5.71
N LYS A 176 -6.54 -19.67 -4.48
CA LYS A 176 -6.01 -18.62 -3.61
C LYS A 176 -4.62 -18.20 -4.09
N LEU A 177 -4.45 -16.91 -4.41
CA LEU A 177 -3.20 -16.35 -4.91
C LEU A 177 -2.30 -15.83 -3.78
N ALA A 178 -2.90 -15.07 -2.86
CA ALA A 178 -2.21 -14.52 -1.68
C ALA A 178 -3.23 -14.17 -0.59
N SER A 179 -2.81 -14.28 0.67
CA SER A 179 -3.56 -13.78 1.83
C SER A 179 -3.03 -12.40 2.24
N PHE A 180 -3.92 -11.58 2.76
CA PHE A 180 -3.59 -10.31 3.41
C PHE A 180 -3.69 -10.48 4.93
N ASP A 181 -2.92 -9.66 5.67
CA ASP A 181 -2.97 -9.65 7.13
C ASP A 181 -4.36 -9.24 7.64
N GLU A 182 -4.72 -9.76 8.82
CA GLU A 182 -5.94 -9.37 9.51
C GLU A 182 -5.85 -7.91 9.97
N LEU A 183 -6.88 -7.11 9.65
CA LEU A 183 -6.96 -5.71 10.07
C LEU A 183 -8.28 -5.40 10.73
N PHE A 184 -8.27 -4.42 11.64
CA PHE A 184 -9.48 -3.82 12.18
C PHE A 184 -9.91 -2.63 11.31
N LEU A 185 -10.93 -2.84 10.48
CA LEU A 185 -11.43 -1.86 9.53
C LEU A 185 -12.36 -0.88 10.24
N LYS A 186 -11.82 0.26 10.67
CA LYS A 186 -12.58 1.32 11.33
C LYS A 186 -13.43 2.13 10.35
N LYS A 187 -14.64 2.51 10.77
CA LYS A 187 -15.51 3.42 9.98
C LYS A 187 -14.83 4.75 9.68
N GLY A 188 -15.14 5.36 8.53
CA GLY A 188 -14.56 6.64 8.10
C GLY A 188 -13.09 6.54 7.66
N ARG A 189 -12.49 5.35 7.66
CA ARG A 189 -11.14 5.08 7.14
C ARG A 189 -11.22 4.32 5.82
N SER A 190 -10.18 4.46 5.02
CA SER A 190 -10.02 3.69 3.78
C SER A 190 -8.76 2.83 3.84
N TYR A 191 -8.81 1.65 3.21
CA TYR A 191 -7.76 0.65 3.23
C TYR A 191 -7.49 0.16 1.81
N SER A 192 -6.23 0.09 1.45
CA SER A 192 -5.79 -0.38 0.13
C SER A 192 -5.17 -1.75 0.25
N TYR A 193 -5.65 -2.67 -0.59
CA TYR A 193 -5.16 -4.03 -0.72
C TYR A 193 -4.60 -4.14 -2.13
N ALA A 194 -3.31 -4.41 -2.30
CA ALA A 194 -2.74 -4.62 -3.63
C ALA A 194 -2.11 -6.01 -3.75
N LEU A 195 -2.48 -6.69 -4.83
CA LEU A 195 -1.85 -7.93 -5.27
C LEU A 195 -0.77 -7.60 -6.28
N LEU A 196 0.46 -7.97 -5.96
CA LEU A 196 1.66 -7.71 -6.76
C LEU A 196 2.26 -9.02 -7.29
N PRO A 197 2.90 -9.02 -8.46
CA PRO A 197 3.78 -10.11 -8.86
C PRO A 197 5.02 -10.14 -7.97
N ALA A 198 5.51 -11.33 -7.61
CA ALA A 198 6.74 -11.48 -6.83
C ALA A 198 7.44 -12.81 -7.17
N GLY A 199 8.56 -12.74 -7.89
CA GLY A 199 9.28 -13.94 -8.34
C GLY A 199 8.36 -14.92 -9.04
N ASN A 200 8.27 -16.15 -8.52
CA ASN A 200 7.39 -17.21 -9.04
C ASN A 200 5.97 -17.21 -8.44
N GLY A 201 5.57 -16.16 -7.74
CA GLY A 201 4.27 -16.09 -7.07
C GLY A 201 3.75 -14.66 -6.93
N TYR A 202 3.06 -14.43 -5.82
CA TYR A 202 2.36 -13.18 -5.56
C TYR A 202 2.75 -12.61 -4.19
N ARG A 203 2.74 -11.29 -4.10
CA ARG A 203 2.90 -10.56 -2.85
C ARG A 203 1.66 -9.74 -2.57
N ALA A 204 1.15 -9.85 -1.35
CA ALA A 204 0.07 -9.03 -0.85
C ALA A 204 0.66 -7.83 -0.08
N ILE A 205 0.12 -6.64 -0.30
CA ILE A 205 0.39 -5.47 0.55
C ILE A 205 -0.94 -4.85 0.97
N THR A 206 -0.96 -4.36 2.21
CA THR A 206 -2.12 -3.63 2.75
C THR A 206 -1.65 -2.31 3.36
N LEU A 207 -2.42 -1.24 3.17
CA LEU A 207 -2.19 0.05 3.80
C LEU A 207 -3.51 0.62 4.34
N ALA A 208 -3.50 1.08 5.59
CA ALA A 208 -4.51 2.03 6.08
C ALA A 208 -4.18 3.41 5.50
N ASN A 209 -5.02 3.91 4.60
CA ASN A 209 -4.71 5.11 3.85
C ASN A 209 -4.67 6.33 4.78
N SER A 210 -3.72 7.22 4.53
CA SER A 210 -3.56 8.49 5.21
C SER A 210 -3.19 9.58 4.22
N ILE A 211 -3.34 10.82 4.66
CA ILE A 211 -2.69 11.97 4.01
C ILE A 211 -1.22 11.97 4.45
N ASP A 212 -0.34 12.39 3.57
CA ASP A 212 1.07 12.57 3.88
C ASP A 212 1.22 13.58 5.04
N PRO A 213 1.97 13.25 6.09
CA PRO A 213 2.05 14.10 7.29
C PRO A 213 2.81 15.41 7.07
N THR A 214 3.40 15.61 5.89
CA THR A 214 4.15 16.82 5.53
C THR A 214 3.34 17.80 4.68
N GLU A 215 2.04 17.53 4.48
CA GLU A 215 1.09 18.43 3.83
C GLU A 215 0.80 19.73 4.59
#